data_AF-A0A3D0ZLF3-F1
#
_entry.id   AF-A0A3D0ZLF3-F1
#
_cell.length_a   1.000
_cell.length_b   1.000
_cell.length_c   1.000
_cell.angle_alpha   90.00
_cell.angle_beta   90.00
_cell.angle_gamma   90.00
#
_symmetry.space_group_name_H-M   'P 1'
#
loop_
_entity.id
_entity.type
_entity.pdbx_description
1 polymer ?
#
loop_
_entity_poly.entity_id
_entity_poly.type
_entity_poly.pdbx_seq_one_letter_code
_entity_poly.pdbx_strand_id
1 'polypeptide(L)'
;DEKRRAFDFYDPITTGDSTLSACVQGIMAAEVGHPEAALEHFTNAVFIDLDDTHGNTIDGVHIASTGGVWSSLVCGFAGLRDQGPMPFFDPRL
;
A
#
# COMPACT_ATOMS: atom_id res chain seq x y z
N ASP A 1 2.83 -0.60 -18.50
CA ASP A 1 2.60 0.77 -19.00
C ASP A 1 1.33 1.44 -18.51
N GLU A 2 0.14 0.86 -18.68
CA GLU A 2 -1.12 1.50 -18.23
C GLU A 2 -1.19 1.73 -16.72
N LYS A 3 -0.90 0.69 -15.92
CA LYS A 3 -0.89 0.78 -14.45
C LYS A 3 0.07 1.85 -13.94
N ARG A 4 1.26 1.94 -14.53
CA ARG A 4 2.26 2.96 -14.17
C ARG A 4 1.75 4.37 -14.46
N ARG A 5 1.22 4.60 -15.67
CA ARG A 5 0.64 5.92 -16.00
C ARG A 5 -0.52 6.30 -15.10
N ALA A 6 -1.35 5.34 -14.71
CA ALA A 6 -2.44 5.58 -13.77
C ALA A 6 -1.89 5.94 -12.38
N PHE A 7 -0.90 5.21 -11.88
CA PHE A 7 -0.22 5.50 -10.63
C PHE A 7 0.41 6.90 -10.66
N ASP A 8 1.26 7.19 -11.66
CA ASP A 8 1.94 8.48 -11.83
C ASP A 8 0.98 9.68 -11.85
N PHE A 9 -0.25 9.48 -12.34
CA PHE A 9 -1.27 10.52 -12.41
C PHE A 9 -2.06 10.66 -11.11
N TYR A 10 -2.54 9.56 -10.54
CA TYR A 10 -3.46 9.59 -9.41
C TYR A 10 -2.78 9.68 -8.05
N ASP A 11 -1.58 9.12 -7.93
CA ASP A 11 -0.86 9.10 -6.66
C ASP A 11 -0.60 10.51 -6.09
N PRO A 12 -0.08 11.48 -6.88
CA PRO A 12 0.21 12.83 -6.38
C PRO A 12 -1.03 13.67 -6.05
N ILE A 13 -2.22 13.28 -6.54
CA ILE A 13 -3.48 14.01 -6.35
C ILE A 13 -4.42 13.32 -5.34
N THR A 14 -4.02 12.17 -4.81
CA THR A 14 -4.77 11.45 -3.78
C THR A 14 -4.33 11.97 -2.42
N THR A 15 -5.27 12.54 -1.65
CA THR A 15 -4.97 13.22 -0.38
C THR A 15 -4.55 12.27 0.74
N GLY A 16 -4.89 10.99 0.65
CA GLY A 16 -4.57 10.01 1.68
C GLY A 16 -5.47 10.07 2.92
N ASP A 17 -6.59 10.82 2.87
CA ASP A 17 -7.52 11.01 4.00
C ASP A 17 -8.20 9.72 4.49
N SER A 18 -8.10 8.64 3.70
CA SER A 18 -8.53 7.30 4.09
C SER A 18 -7.34 6.44 4.46
N THR A 19 -7.41 5.83 5.64
CA THR A 19 -6.40 4.90 6.17
C THR A 19 -6.16 3.66 5.29
N LEU A 20 -7.06 3.39 4.35
CA LEU A 20 -6.94 2.31 3.36
C LEU A 20 -6.11 2.70 2.14
N SER A 21 -6.03 4.01 1.83
CA SER A 21 -5.42 4.52 0.60
C SER A 21 -3.95 4.15 0.50
N ALA A 22 -3.19 4.41 1.58
CA ALA A 22 -1.77 4.16 1.65
C ALA A 22 -1.41 2.68 1.34
N CYS A 23 -2.15 1.72 1.89
CA CYS A 23 -1.91 0.29 1.62
C CYS A 23 -2.02 -0.06 0.13
N VAL A 24 -3.07 0.45 -0.53
CA VAL A 24 -3.31 0.15 -1.96
C VAL A 24 -2.31 0.88 -2.85
N GLN A 25 -2.02 2.14 -2.54
CA GLN A 25 -1.00 2.93 -3.26
C GLN A 25 0.38 2.27 -3.12
N GLY A 26 0.75 1.79 -1.94
CA GLY A 26 2.02 1.09 -1.71
C GLY A 26 2.16 -0.20 -2.52
N ILE A 27 1.10 -1.02 -2.58
CA ILE A 27 1.09 -2.23 -3.41
C ILE A 27 1.25 -1.88 -4.90
N MET A 28 0.54 -0.85 -5.37
CA MET A 28 0.62 -0.41 -6.76
C MET A 28 1.99 0.18 -7.10
N ALA A 29 2.57 0.99 -6.22
CA ALA A 29 3.91 1.55 -6.35
C ALA A 29 4.96 0.44 -6.51
N ALA A 30 4.91 -0.60 -5.67
CA ALA A 30 5.76 -1.78 -5.81
C ALA A 30 5.50 -2.52 -7.14
N GLU A 31 4.24 -2.62 -7.57
CA GLU A 31 3.87 -3.28 -8.83
C GLU A 31 4.41 -2.51 -10.07
N VAL A 32 4.45 -1.19 -10.01
CA VAL A 32 4.80 -0.35 -11.18
C VAL A 32 6.24 0.16 -11.16
N GLY A 33 7.03 -0.21 -10.15
CA GLY A 33 8.47 0.03 -10.09
C GLY A 33 8.88 1.33 -9.39
N HIS A 34 8.10 1.79 -8.41
CA HIS A 34 8.41 2.94 -7.55
C HIS A 34 8.71 2.47 -6.12
N PRO A 35 9.92 1.96 -5.84
CA PRO A 35 10.23 1.36 -4.53
C PRO A 35 10.21 2.37 -3.38
N GLU A 36 10.65 3.61 -3.62
CA GLU A 36 10.64 4.68 -2.61
C GLU A 36 9.20 5.04 -2.20
N ALA A 37 8.30 5.24 -3.18
CA ALA A 37 6.89 5.50 -2.91
C ALA A 37 6.22 4.29 -2.23
N ALA A 38 6.57 3.06 -2.63
CA ALA A 38 6.05 1.85 -1.98
C ALA A 38 6.41 1.81 -0.49
N LEU A 39 7.67 2.11 -0.15
CA LEU A 39 8.14 2.16 1.23
C LEU A 39 7.49 3.31 2.01
N GLU A 40 7.33 4.48 1.40
CA GLU A 40 6.67 5.64 2.02
C GLU A 40 5.22 5.32 2.38
N HIS A 41 4.43 4.84 1.42
CA HIS A 41 3.04 4.46 1.66
C HIS A 41 2.92 3.33 2.69
N PHE A 42 3.78 2.32 2.63
CA PHE A 42 3.80 1.25 3.62
C PHE A 42 4.08 1.80 5.02
N THR A 43 5.07 2.68 5.16
CA THR A 43 5.43 3.30 6.43
C THR A 43 4.25 4.11 6.99
N ASN A 44 3.63 4.94 6.16
CA ASN A 44 2.45 5.72 6.54
C ASN A 44 1.30 4.83 7.04
N ALA A 45 1.07 3.69 6.38
CA ALA A 45 0.04 2.72 6.79
C ALA A 45 0.38 2.01 8.11
N VAL A 46 1.63 1.59 8.32
CA VAL A 46 2.05 0.90 9.55
C VAL A 46 1.93 1.80 10.78
N PHE A 47 2.27 3.08 10.63
CA PHE A 47 2.32 4.02 11.75
C PHE A 47 1.02 4.78 11.99
N ILE A 48 -0.04 4.55 11.20
CA ILE A 48 -1.28 5.32 11.29
C ILE A 48 -1.89 5.32 12.70
N ASP A 49 -1.92 4.14 13.33
CA ASP A 49 -2.43 3.98 14.70
C ASP A 49 -1.34 4.02 15.77
N LEU A 50 -0.09 3.68 15.41
CA LEU A 50 1.02 3.70 16.36
C LEU A 50 1.43 5.13 16.74
N ASP A 51 1.38 6.04 15.77
CA ASP A 51 1.72 7.45 15.94
C ASP A 51 0.48 8.36 15.95
N ASP A 52 -0.74 7.78 15.91
CA ASP A 52 -2.02 8.50 15.88
C ASP A 52 -2.04 9.63 14.83
N THR A 53 -1.57 9.34 13.62
CA THR A 53 -1.32 10.37 12.59
C THR A 53 -2.62 11.03 12.08
N HIS A 54 -3.76 10.37 12.30
CA HIS A 54 -5.10 10.88 11.99
C HIS A 54 -5.81 11.47 13.22
N GLY A 55 -5.22 11.40 14.42
CA GLY A 55 -5.76 11.98 15.65
C GLY A 55 -7.06 11.34 16.15
N ASN A 56 -7.36 10.13 15.69
CA ASN A 56 -8.62 9.42 15.93
C ASN A 56 -8.42 7.94 16.31
N THR A 57 -7.20 7.50 16.64
CA THR A 57 -6.97 6.11 17.08
C THR A 57 -7.71 5.79 18.40
N ILE A 58 -8.06 6.82 19.18
CA ILE A 58 -8.92 6.67 20.36
C ILE A 58 -10.31 6.12 20.03
N ASP A 59 -10.81 6.35 18.82
CA ASP A 59 -12.09 5.83 18.33
C ASP A 59 -12.00 4.34 17.94
N GLY A 60 -10.77 3.82 17.82
CA GLY A 60 -10.46 2.43 17.52
C GLY A 60 -9.32 2.28 16.53
N VAL A 61 -8.69 1.11 16.53
CA VAL A 61 -7.67 0.75 15.54
C VAL A 61 -8.31 0.62 14.15
N HIS A 62 -7.62 1.11 13.13
CA HIS A 62 -8.04 1.00 11.73
C HIS A 62 -7.83 -0.43 11.21
N ILE A 63 -8.70 -1.36 11.59
CA ILE A 63 -8.58 -2.80 11.28
C ILE A 63 -8.40 -3.09 9.77
N ALA A 64 -9.07 -2.33 8.91
CA ALA A 64 -8.89 -2.45 7.46
C ALA A 64 -7.46 -2.09 7.03
N SER A 65 -6.87 -1.05 7.63
CA SER A 65 -5.48 -0.66 7.41
C SER A 65 -4.52 -1.74 7.91
N THR A 66 -4.78 -2.36 9.07
CA THR A 66 -3.99 -3.50 9.58
C THR A 66 -3.93 -4.67 8.58
N GLY A 67 -5.07 -5.02 7.95
CA GLY A 67 -5.09 -6.01 6.87
C GLY A 67 -4.34 -5.54 5.61
N GLY A 68 -4.43 -4.25 5.31
CA GLY A 68 -3.69 -3.62 4.22
C GLY A 68 -2.17 -3.60 4.41
N VAL A 69 -1.68 -3.47 5.65
CA VAL A 69 -0.25 -3.57 6.00
C VAL A 69 0.30 -4.96 5.65
N TRP A 70 -0.43 -6.03 6.03
CA TRP A 70 -0.04 -7.39 5.65
C TRP A 70 -0.09 -7.59 4.13
N SER A 71 -1.12 -7.05 3.47
CA SER A 71 -1.25 -7.11 2.02
C SER A 71 -0.13 -6.37 1.30
N SER A 72 0.37 -5.27 1.86
CA SER A 72 1.51 -4.51 1.34
C SER A 72 2.80 -5.34 1.35
N LEU A 73 3.00 -6.15 2.39
CA LEU A 73 4.13 -7.09 2.46
C LEU A 73 4.00 -8.21 1.42
N VAL A 74 2.84 -8.85 1.35
CA VAL A 74 2.66 -10.07 0.55
C VAL A 74 2.38 -9.78 -0.92
N CYS A 75 1.45 -8.87 -1.21
CA CYS A 75 1.05 -8.50 -2.56
C CYS A 75 1.86 -7.33 -3.12
N GLY A 76 2.45 -6.49 -2.27
CA GLY A 76 3.37 -5.43 -2.69
C GLY A 76 4.79 -5.96 -2.82
N PHE A 77 5.54 -5.96 -1.71
CA PHE A 77 6.98 -6.28 -1.71
C PHE A 77 7.31 -7.71 -2.14
N ALA A 78 6.60 -8.73 -1.67
CA ALA A 78 6.82 -10.10 -2.13
C ALA A 78 6.24 -10.36 -3.54
N GLY A 79 5.35 -9.49 -4.01
CA GLY A 79 4.77 -9.58 -5.36
C GLY A 79 3.87 -10.79 -5.59
N LEU A 80 3.16 -11.29 -4.57
CA LEU A 80 2.25 -12.43 -4.72
C LEU A 80 1.14 -12.12 -5.73
N ARG A 81 0.94 -12.99 -6.73
CA ARG A 81 -0.19 -12.94 -7.67
C ARG A 81 -0.77 -14.34 -7.86
N ASP A 82 -2.09 -14.43 -7.95
CA ASP A 82 -2.86 -15.69 -8.05
C ASP A 82 -3.72 -15.79 -9.33
N GLN A 83 -3.63 -14.80 -10.22
CA GLN A 83 -4.43 -14.70 -11.43
C GLN A 83 -4.00 -15.68 -12.55
N GLY A 84 -2.87 -16.36 -12.37
CA GLY A 84 -2.32 -17.35 -13.30
C GLY A 84 -2.76 -18.79 -12.99
N PRO A 85 -2.22 -19.79 -13.71
CA PRO A 85 -2.52 -21.19 -13.45
C PRO A 85 -2.02 -21.67 -12.08
N MET A 86 -1.01 -20.99 -11.52
CA MET A 86 -0.46 -21.23 -10.19
C MET A 86 -0.11 -19.88 -9.55
N PRO A 87 -0.22 -19.73 -8.21
CA PRO A 87 0.31 -18.57 -7.52
C PRO A 87 1.81 -18.43 -7.73
N PHE A 88 2.30 -17.19 -7.87
CA PHE A 88 3.72 -16.89 -7.98
C PHE A 88 4.08 -15.64 -7.19
N PHE A 89 5.37 -15.48 -6.92
CA PHE A 89 5.96 -14.31 -6.29
C PHE A 89 6.91 -13.62 -7.27
N ASP A 90 6.96 -12.30 -7.21
CA ASP A 90 7.90 -11.46 -7.95
C ASP A 90 8.43 -10.39 -7.00
N PRO A 91 9.40 -10.74 -6.14
CA PRO A 91 9.84 -9.88 -5.04
C PRO A 91 10.52 -8.60 -5.52
N ARG A 92 10.17 -7.47 -4.90
CA ARG A 92 10.63 -6.13 -5.26
C ARG A 92 10.90 -5.34 -3.98
N LEU A 93 12.11 -4.78 -3.88
CA LEU A 93 12.55 -3.89 -2.81
C LEU A 93 12.47 -2.44 -3.29
#